data_AF-A0A7X9EC35-F1
#
_entry.id   AF-A0A7X9EC35-F1
#
_cell.length_a   1.000
_cell.length_b   1.000
_cell.length_c   1.000
_cell.angle_alpha   90.00
_cell.angle_beta   90.00
_cell.angle_gamma   90.00
#
_symmetry.space_group_name_H-M   'P 1'
#
loop_
_entity.id
_entity.type
_entity.pdbx_description
1 polymer ?
#
loop_
_entity_poly.entity_id
_entity_poly.type
_entity_poly.pdbx_seq_one_letter_code
_entity_poly.pdbx_strand_id
1 'polypeptide(L)' 'KILMENGADLREIASNLKVSPYIAGKIQKQSENFTLQWLNQTMENIFECDLSIKTGKMKDKTAIELLIAKLLE' A
#
# COMPACT_ATOMS: atom_id res chain seq x y z
N LYS A 1 1.51 0.72 9.41
CA LYS A 1 1.30 2.15 9.71
C LYS A 1 0.38 2.38 10.91
N ILE A 2 -0.95 2.16 10.82
CA ILE A 2 -1.90 2.44 11.92
C ILE A 2 -1.45 1.86 13.27
N LEU A 3 -1.14 0.55 13.32
CA LEU A 3 -0.68 -0.10 14.55
C LEU A 3 0.61 0.53 15.12
N MET A 4 1.53 0.95 14.24
CA MET A 4 2.77 1.61 14.68
C MET A 4 2.51 3.03 15.21
N GLU A 5 1.63 3.79 14.56
CA GLU A 5 1.25 5.14 15.01
C GLU A 5 0.51 5.09 16.36
N ASN A 6 -0.20 4.00 16.63
CA ASN A 6 -0.82 3.71 17.92
C ASN A 6 0.16 3.16 18.98
N GLY A 7 1.45 3.07 18.66
CA GLY A 7 2.49 2.63 19.60
C GLY A 7 2.63 1.12 19.79
N ALA A 8 2.02 0.30 18.93
CA ALA A 8 2.15 -1.15 19.03
C ALA A 8 3.58 -1.63 18.76
N ASP A 9 4.02 -2.64 19.52
CA ASP A 9 5.33 -3.25 19.33
C ASP A 9 5.35 -4.26 18.16
N LEU A 10 6.54 -4.74 17.79
CA LEU A 10 6.70 -5.67 16.65
C LEU A 10 5.95 -7.01 16.86
N ARG A 11 5.84 -7.49 18.10
CA ARG A 11 5.14 -8.76 18.40
C ARG A 11 3.64 -8.57 18.27
N GLU A 12 3.12 -7.47 18.79
CA GLU A 12 1.71 -7.07 18.64
C GLU A 12 1.37 -6.89 17.17
N ILE A 13 2.21 -6.22 16.39
CA ILE A 13 2.04 -6.05 14.94
C ILE A 13 2.02 -7.42 14.23
N ALA A 14 2.97 -8.30 14.52
CA ALA A 14 3.05 -9.63 13.91
C ALA A 14 1.80 -10.49 14.22
N SER A 15 1.35 -10.45 15.47
CA SER A 15 0.14 -11.15 15.92
C SER A 15 -1.12 -10.62 15.24
N ASN A 16 -1.30 -9.29 15.21
CA ASN A 16 -2.44 -8.64 14.56
C ASN A 16 -2.51 -8.92 13.06
N LEU A 17 -1.35 -8.86 12.38
CA LEU A 17 -1.26 -9.13 10.93
C LEU A 17 -1.21 -10.62 10.58
N LYS A 18 -1.11 -11.52 11.57
CA LYS A 18 -0.98 -12.98 11.39
C LYS A 18 0.19 -13.37 10.48
N VAL A 19 1.32 -12.67 10.64
CA VAL A 19 2.57 -12.94 9.90
C VAL A 19 3.72 -13.21 10.87
N SER A 20 4.82 -13.76 10.36
CA SER A 20 6.01 -13.96 11.19
C SER A 20 6.63 -12.61 11.62
N PRO A 21 7.34 -12.55 12.75
CA PRO A 21 8.04 -11.34 13.18
C PRO A 21 9.02 -10.79 12.13
N TYR A 22 9.63 -11.67 11.34
CA TYR A 22 10.51 -11.28 10.24
C TYR A 22 9.75 -10.49 9.15
N ILE A 23 8.59 -10.98 8.73
CA ILE A 23 7.74 -10.31 7.73
C ILE A 23 7.18 -9.00 8.32
N ALA A 24 6.69 -9.03 9.56
CA ALA A 24 6.22 -7.84 10.26
C ALA A 24 7.29 -6.74 10.31
N GLY A 25 8.56 -7.10 10.57
CA GLY A 25 9.66 -6.15 10.59
C GLY A 25 9.96 -5.53 9.22
N LYS A 26 9.75 -6.26 8.12
CA LYS A 26 9.85 -5.71 6.76
C LYS A 26 8.72 -4.73 6.48
N ILE A 27 7.48 -5.10 6.84
CA ILE A 27 6.29 -4.24 6.68
C ILE A 27 6.44 -2.96 7.51
N GLN A 28 6.91 -3.09 8.76
CA GLN A 28 7.15 -1.97 9.68
C GLN A 28 8.07 -0.93 9.02
N LYS A 29 9.28 -1.36 8.63
CA LYS A 29 10.29 -0.52 7.96
C LYS A 29 9.78 0.13 6.67
N GLN A 30 9.03 -0.61 5.85
CA GLN A 30 8.44 -0.04 4.64
C GLN A 30 7.45 1.07 4.97
N SER A 31 6.60 0.85 5.97
CA SER A 31 5.53 1.79 6.32
C SER A 31 6.04 3.08 6.98
N GLU A 32 7.28 3.13 7.47
CA GLU A 32 7.91 4.36 7.96
C GLU A 32 8.00 5.44 6.87
N ASN A 33 8.17 5.03 5.61
CA ASN A 33 8.36 5.94 4.47
C ASN A 33 7.05 6.55 3.92
N PHE A 34 5.89 6.18 4.46
CA PHE A 34 4.60 6.60 3.92
C PHE A 34 3.69 7.18 5.00
N THR A 35 2.89 8.19 4.67
CA THR A 35 1.84 8.71 5.56
C THR A 35 0.54 7.91 5.37
N LEU A 36 -0.35 7.90 6.38
CA LEU A 36 -1.68 7.30 6.21
C LEU A 36 -2.47 7.98 5.08
N GLN A 37 -2.38 9.30 4.96
CA GLN A 37 -3.02 10.05 3.88
C GLN A 37 -2.55 9.57 2.51
N TRP A 38 -1.23 9.45 2.31
CA TRP A 38 -0.67 8.98 1.04
C TRP A 38 -1.12 7.55 0.74
N LEU A 39 -1.11 6.66 1.72
CA LEU A 39 -1.57 5.27 1.54
C LEU A 39 -3.04 5.20 1.12
N ASN A 40 -3.91 6.01 1.73
CA ASN A 40 -5.33 6.07 1.38
C ASN A 40 -5.54 6.59 -0.04
N GLN A 41 -4.87 7.69 -0.42
CA GLN A 41 -4.94 8.25 -1.77
C GLN A 41 -4.41 7.26 -2.83
N THR A 42 -3.32 6.56 -2.52
CA THR A 42 -2.76 5.53 -3.39
C THR A 42 -3.71 4.34 -3.57
N MET A 43 -4.45 3.94 -2.53
CA MET A 43 -5.49 2.91 -2.66
C MET A 43 -6.61 3.31 -3.63
N GLU A 44 -7.04 4.57 -3.60
CA GLU A 44 -8.00 5.12 -4.57
C GLU A 44 -7.45 5.09 -6.00
N ASN A 45 -6.19 5.54 -6.18
CA ASN A 45 -5.51 5.50 -7.49
C ASN A 45 -5.41 4.08 -8.06
N ILE A 46 -5.08 3.09 -7.21
CA ILE A 46 -5.02 1.67 -7.60
C ILE A 46 -6.41 1.18 -8.02
N PHE A 47 -7.45 1.56 -7.28
CA PHE A 47 -8.83 1.17 -7.59
C PHE A 47 -9.29 1.76 -8.94
N GLU A 48 -9.04 3.03 -9.20
CA GLU A 48 -9.36 3.67 -10.48
C GLU A 48 -8.63 3.03 -11.65
N CYS A 49 -7.36 2.65 -11.45
CA CYS A 49 -6.57 1.90 -12.42
C CYS A 49 -7.20 0.54 -12.73
N ASP A 50 -7.48 -0.27 -11.69
CA ASP A 50 -8.11 -1.59 -11.84
C ASP A 50 -9.48 -1.51 -12.52
N LEU A 51 -10.29 -0.52 -12.15
CA LEU A 51 -11.59 -0.28 -12.79
C LEU A 51 -11.44 0.07 -14.26
N SER A 52 -10.48 0.93 -14.60
CA SER A 52 -10.23 1.34 -15.99
C SER A 52 -9.79 0.16 -16.87
N ILE A 53 -8.99 -0.74 -16.31
CA ILE A 53 -8.59 -2.00 -16.96
C ILE A 53 -9.80 -2.90 -17.17
N LYS A 54 -10.53 -3.24 -16.09
CA LYS A 54 -11.64 -4.21 -16.13
C LYS A 54 -12.84 -3.75 -16.97
N THR A 55 -13.01 -2.45 -17.15
CA THR A 55 -14.07 -1.87 -17.99
C THR A 55 -13.63 -1.63 -19.44
N GLY A 56 -12.37 -1.93 -19.79
CA GLY A 56 -11.83 -1.70 -21.13
C GLY A 56 -11.58 -0.22 -21.46
N LYS A 57 -11.65 0.69 -20.48
CA LYS A 57 -11.33 2.12 -20.67
C LYS A 57 -9.85 2.35 -20.96
N MET A 58 -8.98 1.47 -20.45
CA MET A 58 -7.53 1.55 -20.68
C MET A 58 -6.92 0.15 -20.80
N LYS A 59 -5.90 0.02 -21.65
CA LYS A 59 -5.12 -1.23 -21.76
C LYS A 59 -4.25 -1.41 -20.53
N ASP A 60 -4.16 -2.65 -20.05
CA ASP A 60 -3.49 -3.07 -18.82
C ASP A 60 -2.09 -2.46 -18.67
N LYS A 61 -1.23 -2.65 -19.68
CA LYS A 61 0.15 -2.16 -19.64
C LYS A 61 0.21 -0.63 -19.47
N THR A 62 -0.56 0.10 -20.26
CA THR A 62 -0.61 1.57 -20.21
C THR A 62 -1.16 2.07 -18.88
N ALA A 63 -2.19 1.41 -18.34
CA ALA A 63 -2.78 1.77 -17.05
C ALA A 63 -1.77 1.62 -15.91
N ILE A 64 -1.02 0.52 -15.89
CA ILE A 64 0.01 0.28 -14.89
C ILE A 64 1.19 1.25 -15.05
N GLU A 65 1.64 1.54 -16.27
CA GLU A 65 2.71 2.53 -16.53
C GLU A 65 2.33 3.92 -16.00
N LEU A 66 1.10 4.37 -16.23
CA LEU A 66 0.59 5.64 -15.72
C LEU A 66 0.43 5.64 -14.20
N LEU A 67 -0.04 4.55 -13.61
CA LEU A 67 -0.13 4.41 -12.15
C LEU A 67 1.26 4.52 -11.51
N ILE A 68 2.27 3.84 -12.06
CA ILE A 68 3.64 3.92 -11.54
C ILE A 68 4.18 5.35 -11.65
N ALA A 69 3.97 6.02 -12.79
CA ALA A 69 4.38 7.42 -12.96
C ALA A 69 3.74 8.32 -11.89
N LYS A 70 2.43 8.17 -11.65
CA LYS A 70 1.69 8.94 -10.62
C LYS A 70 2.17 8.70 -9.19
N LEU A 71 2.73 7.52 -8.89
CA LEU A 71 3.24 7.19 -7.54
C LEU A 71 4.68 7.65 -7.29
N LEU A 72 5.40 8.07 -8.34
CA LEU A 72 6.77 8.57 -8.27
C LEU A 72 6.87 10.09 -8.21
N GLU A 73 5.77 10.79 -8.52
CA GLU A 73 5.61 12.24 -8.34
C GLU A 73 5.38 12.61 -6.86
#